data_AF-A0A924J537-F1
#
_entry.id   AF-A0A924J537-F1
#
_cell.length_a   1.000
_cell.length_b   1.000
_cell.length_c   1.000
_cell.angle_alpha   90.00
_cell.angle_beta   90.00
_cell.angle_gamma   90.00
#
_symmetry.space_group_name_H-M   'P 1'
#
loop_
_entity.id
_entity.type
_entity.pdbx_description
1 polymer ?
#
loop_
_entity_poly.entity_id
_entity_poly.type
_entity_poly.pdbx_seq_one_letter_code
_entity_poly.pdbx_strand_id
1 'polypeptide(L)'
;MRSRAEWRADALAASESSTQDVVRIAGGMLHVTGLLCMLLLAWRLFMPRAPEHTAVQVGANGVLDVPVPQLLRVQSDSVRVSMLAPPDARTRALLRAMRGSGRRLSLSAPAVLSPIAVAVEEEWRASGGTRVQVASRGRALLAISDAAGLVDSLTVDSAGIRTRSGPVQGALHVDARATHAASASLTAGAPEVARVLVAGGVSWESRFVIAALEEAGWPVDASIVLSPKVTVSQGASRTPSRRRHAIVVVLPGAPSSVTAALPEFVRAGGGVVIVGDAARLASLAAIRAGAPGATIAGKAGAEVSDAPRHGLDLVPIVTLAAGSVVLEVRDGRTATAARRVGAGRVVQVGYDNSWLWRMAGDDDAPLAHRRWWTSVLSGVVPLAAPVHRGAADAEHDTLDAAPLAALARDLGLPQVRVELERAVEGRTRTATMLEWLDVRWLLLAIVLSLVASWTLRRWRGLA
;
A
#
# COMPACT_ATOMS: atom_id res chain seq x y z
N MET A 1 -54.55 -23.48 91.71
CA MET A 1 -53.44 -22.54 91.99
C MET A 1 -52.13 -23.31 91.88
N ARG A 2 -51.38 -23.18 90.77
CA ARG A 2 -50.03 -23.76 90.66
C ARG A 2 -49.04 -22.89 91.44
N SER A 3 -48.07 -23.53 92.10
CA SER A 3 -47.13 -22.82 92.99
C SER A 3 -46.07 -22.06 92.18
N ARG A 4 -45.55 -20.95 92.73
CA ARG A 4 -44.47 -20.15 92.11
C ARG A 4 -43.18 -20.95 91.84
N ALA A 5 -43.00 -22.11 92.48
CA ALA A 5 -41.84 -22.97 92.28
C ALA A 5 -41.94 -23.78 90.96
N GLU A 6 -43.13 -24.25 90.60
CA GLU A 6 -43.36 -24.99 89.34
C GLU A 6 -43.18 -24.08 88.12
N TRP A 7 -43.65 -22.83 88.19
CA TRP A 7 -43.43 -21.84 87.11
C TRP A 7 -41.95 -21.51 86.88
N ARG A 8 -41.10 -21.57 87.91
CA ARG A 8 -39.65 -21.35 87.77
C ARG A 8 -38.94 -22.58 87.21
N ALA A 9 -39.35 -23.78 87.59
CA ALA A 9 -38.79 -25.03 87.06
C ALA A 9 -39.13 -25.20 85.56
N ASP A 10 -40.38 -24.93 85.16
CA ASP A 10 -40.80 -24.99 83.76
C ASP A 10 -40.12 -23.91 82.91
N ALA A 11 -39.91 -22.70 83.45
CA ALA A 11 -39.19 -21.63 82.76
C ALA A 11 -37.69 -21.92 82.58
N LEU A 12 -37.05 -22.58 83.56
CA LEU A 12 -35.65 -23.01 83.46
C LEU A 12 -35.47 -24.19 82.48
N ALA A 13 -36.37 -25.16 82.51
CA ALA A 13 -36.36 -26.29 81.56
C ALA A 13 -36.64 -25.82 80.11
N ALA A 14 -37.57 -24.87 79.93
CA ALA A 14 -37.84 -24.27 78.61
C ALA A 14 -36.63 -23.45 78.10
N SER A 15 -35.95 -22.72 78.99
CA SER A 15 -34.70 -21.99 78.70
C SER A 15 -33.58 -22.93 78.27
N GLU A 16 -33.34 -24.04 78.99
CA GLU A 16 -32.31 -25.03 78.65
C GLU A 16 -32.58 -25.70 77.29
N SER A 17 -33.84 -26.06 77.00
CA SER A 17 -34.21 -26.63 75.70
C SER A 17 -33.97 -25.66 74.53
N SER A 18 -34.35 -24.39 74.70
CA SER A 18 -34.15 -23.34 73.69
C SER A 18 -32.67 -23.10 73.41
N THR A 19 -31.82 -23.18 74.43
CA THR A 19 -30.38 -22.97 74.29
C THR A 19 -29.73 -24.15 73.56
N GLN A 20 -30.16 -25.39 73.80
CA GLN A 20 -29.66 -26.56 73.10
C GLN A 20 -30.01 -26.57 71.60
N ASP A 21 -31.20 -26.10 71.23
CA ASP A 21 -31.65 -26.02 69.84
C ASP A 21 -30.87 -24.98 69.03
N VAL A 22 -30.60 -23.81 69.61
CA VAL A 22 -29.79 -22.76 68.97
C VAL A 22 -28.36 -23.26 68.69
N VAL A 23 -27.75 -23.98 69.64
CA VAL A 23 -26.41 -24.57 69.50
C VAL A 23 -26.39 -25.66 68.41
N ARG A 24 -27.51 -26.36 68.19
CA ARG A 24 -27.64 -27.39 67.13
C ARG A 24 -27.72 -26.78 65.74
N ILE A 25 -28.51 -25.72 65.58
CA ILE A 25 -28.64 -24.98 64.32
C ILE A 25 -27.30 -24.29 63.96
N ALA A 26 -26.66 -23.63 64.93
CA ALA A 26 -25.37 -22.96 64.72
C ALA A 26 -24.26 -23.96 64.32
N GLY A 27 -24.23 -25.14 64.96
CA GLY A 27 -23.31 -26.21 64.59
C GLY A 27 -23.54 -26.73 63.16
N GLY A 28 -24.80 -26.89 62.74
CA GLY A 28 -25.17 -27.31 61.39
C GLY A 28 -24.74 -26.30 60.32
N MET A 29 -25.01 -25.01 60.53
CA MET A 29 -24.62 -23.96 59.58
C MET A 29 -23.10 -23.89 59.40
N LEU A 30 -22.32 -24.07 60.48
CA LEU A 30 -20.86 -24.07 60.38
C LEU A 30 -20.31 -25.22 59.52
N HIS A 31 -20.89 -26.41 59.62
CA HIS A 31 -20.47 -27.55 58.80
C HIS A 31 -20.81 -27.32 57.33
N VAL A 32 -21.98 -26.77 57.03
CA VAL A 32 -22.39 -26.43 55.65
C VAL A 32 -21.45 -25.40 55.05
N THR A 33 -21.11 -24.34 55.79
CA THR A 33 -20.15 -23.31 55.33
C THR A 33 -18.76 -23.90 55.09
N GLY A 34 -18.25 -24.74 56.00
CA GLY A 34 -16.96 -25.40 55.84
C GLY A 34 -16.91 -26.33 54.61
N LEU A 35 -17.98 -27.10 54.38
CA LEU A 35 -18.12 -27.98 53.22
C LEU A 35 -18.17 -27.18 51.90
N LEU A 36 -18.93 -26.08 51.89
CA LEU A 36 -19.02 -25.16 50.75
C LEU A 36 -17.65 -24.54 50.42
N CYS A 37 -16.92 -24.08 51.43
CA CYS A 37 -15.57 -23.53 51.24
C CYS A 37 -14.58 -24.60 50.72
N MET A 38 -14.65 -25.84 51.21
CA MET A 38 -13.82 -26.93 50.69
C MET A 38 -14.16 -27.27 49.23
N LEU A 39 -15.43 -27.29 48.87
CA LEU A 39 -15.89 -27.53 47.50
C LEU A 39 -15.41 -26.44 46.54
N LEU A 40 -15.47 -25.17 46.97
CA LEU A 40 -14.94 -24.03 46.21
C LEU A 40 -13.42 -24.09 46.06
N LEU A 41 -12.69 -24.52 47.10
CA LEU A 41 -11.24 -24.68 47.06
C LEU A 41 -10.84 -25.80 46.09
N ALA A 42 -11.50 -26.96 46.18
CA ALA A 42 -11.27 -28.09 45.29
C ALA A 42 -11.57 -27.70 43.84
N TRP A 43 -12.71 -27.05 43.59
CA TRP A 43 -13.06 -26.56 42.26
C TRP A 43 -11.98 -25.64 41.67
N ARG A 44 -11.43 -24.72 42.46
CA ARG A 44 -10.36 -23.82 42.01
C ARG A 44 -9.03 -24.52 41.75
N LEU A 45 -8.69 -25.57 42.51
CA LEU A 45 -7.46 -26.34 42.32
C LEU A 45 -7.52 -27.27 41.11
N PHE A 46 -8.70 -27.79 40.78
CA PHE A 46 -8.91 -28.71 39.66
C PHE A 46 -9.30 -28.02 38.34
N MET A 47 -9.70 -26.74 38.37
CA MET A 47 -9.95 -25.99 37.14
C MET A 47 -8.62 -25.57 36.48
N PRO A 48 -8.45 -25.79 35.17
CA PRO A 48 -7.25 -25.38 34.45
C PRO A 48 -7.08 -23.86 34.56
N ARG A 49 -5.91 -23.40 35.00
CA ARG A 49 -5.55 -21.98 34.95
C ARG A 49 -5.65 -21.49 33.51
N ALA A 50 -6.30 -20.34 33.31
CA ALA A 50 -6.33 -19.72 32.00
C ALA A 50 -4.88 -19.53 31.50
N PRO A 51 -4.57 -19.87 30.24
CA PRO A 51 -3.22 -19.73 29.72
C PRO A 51 -2.75 -18.28 29.86
N GLU A 52 -1.53 -18.08 30.36
CA GLU A 52 -0.93 -16.75 30.40
C GLU A 52 -0.77 -16.24 28.96
N HIS A 53 -1.48 -15.16 28.66
CA HIS A 53 -1.45 -14.51 27.36
C HIS A 53 -0.67 -13.21 27.47
N THR A 54 0.36 -13.03 26.64
CA THR A 54 0.96 -11.70 26.47
C THR A 54 0.08 -10.90 25.52
N ALA A 55 -0.38 -9.73 25.94
CA ALA A 55 -1.06 -8.78 25.07
C ALA A 55 -0.07 -7.72 24.60
N VAL A 56 -0.04 -7.45 23.30
CA VAL A 56 0.81 -6.42 22.67
C VAL A 56 -0.03 -5.68 21.63
N GLN A 57 0.30 -4.41 21.39
CA GLN A 57 -0.40 -3.59 20.42
C GLN A 57 0.54 -3.11 19.31
N VAL A 58 0.06 -3.14 18.07
CA VAL A 58 0.68 -2.43 16.95
C VAL A 58 0.04 -1.05 16.88
N GLY A 59 0.86 -0.01 17.06
CA GLY A 59 0.45 1.38 17.01
C GLY A 59 0.05 1.82 15.60
N ALA A 60 -0.43 3.06 15.48
CA ALA A 60 -0.80 3.63 14.18
C ALA A 60 0.39 3.65 13.20
N ASN A 61 1.62 3.84 13.71
CA ASN A 61 2.85 3.83 12.93
C ASN A 61 3.31 2.43 12.46
N GLY A 62 2.53 1.36 12.71
CA GLY A 62 2.89 0.00 12.31
C GLY A 62 3.96 -0.67 13.18
N VAL A 63 4.36 -0.06 14.30
CA VAL A 63 5.38 -0.57 15.23
C VAL A 63 4.71 -1.08 16.52
N LEU A 64 5.35 -2.04 17.19
CA LEU A 64 4.89 -2.53 18.50
C LEU A 64 5.06 -1.46 19.59
N ASP A 65 4.08 -1.38 20.48
CA ASP A 65 4.09 -0.53 21.67
C ASP A 65 5.08 -1.01 22.75
N VAL A 66 5.50 -2.27 22.68
CA VAL A 66 6.46 -2.89 23.60
C VAL A 66 7.83 -3.08 22.91
N PRO A 67 8.94 -2.75 23.58
CA PRO A 67 10.29 -3.04 23.09
C PRO A 67 10.50 -4.52 22.79
N VAL A 68 11.06 -4.82 21.61
CA VAL A 68 11.35 -6.20 21.13
C VAL A 68 12.11 -7.05 22.16
N PRO A 69 13.16 -6.56 22.86
CA PRO A 69 13.88 -7.38 23.84
C PRO A 69 13.01 -7.83 25.01
N GLN A 70 12.00 -7.02 25.38
CA GLN A 70 11.06 -7.40 26.43
C GLN A 70 10.12 -8.48 25.93
N LEU A 71 9.58 -8.32 24.72
CA LEU A 71 8.69 -9.31 24.10
C LEU A 71 9.35 -10.69 23.91
N LEU A 72 10.64 -10.71 23.55
CA LEU A 72 11.40 -11.95 23.38
C LEU A 72 11.69 -12.68 24.70
N ARG A 73 11.69 -11.97 25.85
CA ARG A 73 11.92 -12.58 27.17
C ARG A 73 10.67 -13.21 27.78
N VAL A 74 9.48 -12.83 27.31
CA VAL A 74 8.24 -13.40 27.84
C VAL A 74 8.19 -14.89 27.50
N GLN A 75 7.77 -15.74 28.44
CA GLN A 75 7.70 -17.21 28.28
C GLN A 75 6.32 -17.71 27.83
N SER A 76 5.39 -16.82 27.49
CA SER A 76 4.03 -17.22 27.12
C SER A 76 3.99 -17.98 25.78
N ASP A 77 3.25 -19.10 25.77
CA ASP A 77 2.97 -19.91 24.58
C ASP A 77 2.02 -19.23 23.59
N SER A 78 1.37 -18.15 24.01
CA SER A 78 0.38 -17.44 23.20
C SER A 78 0.45 -15.93 23.37
N VAL A 79 0.41 -15.24 22.24
CA VAL A 79 0.51 -13.78 22.17
C VAL A 79 -0.68 -13.24 21.41
N ARG A 80 -1.41 -12.33 22.04
CA ARG A 80 -2.53 -11.59 21.44
C ARG A 80 -2.01 -10.25 20.94
N VAL A 81 -2.15 -10.02 19.64
CA VAL A 81 -1.71 -8.80 18.98
C VAL A 81 -2.95 -8.00 18.57
N SER A 82 -3.12 -6.81 19.17
CA SER A 82 -4.12 -5.84 18.76
C SER A 82 -3.52 -4.87 17.74
N MET A 83 -4.17 -4.64 16.60
CA MET A 83 -3.63 -3.87 15.49
C MET A 83 -4.48 -2.64 15.22
N LEU A 84 -3.92 -1.44 15.43
CA LEU A 84 -4.51 -0.18 14.94
C LEU A 84 -4.18 0.06 13.46
N ALA A 85 -3.03 -0.45 13.03
CA ALA A 85 -2.49 -0.39 11.68
C ALA A 85 -1.92 -1.76 11.28
N PRO A 86 -1.76 -2.06 9.97
CA PRO A 86 -0.89 -3.15 9.55
C PRO A 86 0.54 -2.93 10.08
N PRO A 87 1.23 -3.98 10.57
CA PRO A 87 2.61 -3.85 11.02
C PRO A 87 3.55 -3.60 9.85
N ASP A 88 4.61 -2.81 10.09
CA ASP A 88 5.68 -2.60 9.13
C ASP A 88 6.44 -3.91 8.80
N ALA A 89 7.30 -3.87 7.78
CA ALA A 89 8.01 -5.06 7.31
C ALA A 89 8.83 -5.74 8.42
N ARG A 90 9.50 -4.95 9.26
CA ARG A 90 10.31 -5.43 10.38
C ARG A 90 9.48 -6.07 11.48
N THR A 91 8.42 -5.41 11.95
CA THR A 91 7.51 -5.90 12.98
C THR A 91 6.81 -7.17 12.51
N ARG A 92 6.38 -7.20 11.25
CA ARG A 92 5.78 -8.39 10.66
C ARG A 92 6.75 -9.56 10.59
N ALA A 93 8.01 -9.32 10.21
CA ALA A 93 9.05 -10.35 10.21
C ALA A 93 9.31 -10.91 11.62
N LEU A 94 9.33 -10.05 12.64
CA LEU A 94 9.42 -10.45 14.05
C LEU A 94 8.24 -11.34 14.46
N LEU A 95 7.01 -10.90 14.20
CA LEU A 95 5.81 -11.69 14.50
C LEU A 95 5.82 -13.03 13.76
N ARG A 96 6.26 -13.05 12.50
CA ARG A 96 6.42 -14.28 11.72
C ARG A 96 7.44 -15.22 12.36
N ALA A 97 8.58 -14.70 12.81
CA ALA A 97 9.59 -15.48 13.53
C ALA A 97 9.04 -16.06 14.84
N MET A 98 8.26 -15.28 15.59
CA MET A 98 7.59 -15.76 16.81
C MET A 98 6.58 -16.89 16.54
N ARG A 99 5.82 -16.79 15.43
CA ARG A 99 4.93 -17.88 15.00
C ARG A 99 5.74 -19.11 14.58
N GLY A 100 6.84 -18.91 13.85
CA GLY A 100 7.76 -19.95 13.42
C GLY A 100 8.44 -20.69 14.57
N SER A 101 8.64 -20.03 15.72
CA SER A 101 9.17 -20.66 16.93
C SER A 101 8.11 -21.44 17.74
N GLY A 102 6.91 -21.64 17.21
CA GLY A 102 5.84 -22.44 17.82
C GLY A 102 4.86 -21.65 18.70
N ARG A 103 5.00 -20.33 18.83
CA ARG A 103 4.08 -19.52 19.64
C ARG A 103 2.76 -19.30 18.89
N ARG A 104 1.64 -19.39 19.61
CA ARG A 104 0.30 -19.13 19.04
C ARG A 104 0.02 -17.63 18.99
N LEU A 105 -0.09 -17.09 17.78
CA LEU A 105 -0.47 -15.69 17.56
C LEU A 105 -1.96 -15.56 17.31
N SER A 106 -2.62 -14.67 18.06
CA SER A 106 -4.01 -14.26 17.82
C SER A 106 -4.04 -12.80 17.41
N LEU A 107 -4.44 -12.52 16.18
CA LEU A 107 -4.48 -11.18 15.62
C LEU A 107 -5.90 -10.60 15.72
N SER A 108 -6.03 -9.39 16.22
CA SER A 108 -7.30 -8.66 16.25
C SER A 108 -7.12 -7.21 15.87
N ALA A 109 -8.14 -6.60 15.27
CA ALA A 109 -8.19 -5.17 14.97
C ALA A 109 -9.54 -4.60 15.44
N PRO A 110 -9.60 -3.35 15.90
CA PRO A 110 -10.86 -2.72 16.31
C PRO A 110 -11.75 -2.39 15.11
N ALA A 111 -11.16 -2.21 13.92
CA ALA A 111 -11.85 -1.94 12.68
C ALA A 111 -11.20 -2.67 11.50
N VAL A 112 -11.89 -2.71 10.36
CA VAL A 112 -11.31 -3.20 9.11
C VAL A 112 -10.17 -2.26 8.70
N LEU A 113 -8.96 -2.81 8.56
CA LEU A 113 -7.78 -2.07 8.11
C LEU A 113 -7.92 -1.69 6.63
N SER A 114 -7.51 -0.48 6.27
CA SER A 114 -7.61 0.03 4.90
C SER A 114 -6.61 -0.70 3.99
N PRO A 115 -7.04 -1.38 2.92
CA PRO A 115 -6.11 -1.93 1.94
C PRO A 115 -5.58 -0.79 1.07
N ILE A 116 -4.27 -0.56 1.13
CA ILE A 116 -3.55 0.31 0.20
C ILE A 116 -2.35 -0.41 -0.39
N ALA A 117 -2.06 -0.08 -1.65
CA ALA A 117 -0.82 -0.48 -2.32
C ALA A 117 -0.26 0.72 -3.10
N VAL A 118 1.05 0.93 -3.00
CA VAL A 118 1.76 1.99 -3.71
C VAL A 118 2.86 1.39 -4.57
N ALA A 119 2.99 1.90 -5.80
CA ALA A 119 4.11 1.60 -6.68
C ALA A 119 4.68 2.93 -7.20
N VAL A 120 6.00 3.05 -7.14
CA VAL A 120 6.72 4.27 -7.48
C VAL A 120 7.81 3.94 -8.49
N GLU A 121 7.76 4.62 -9.63
CA GLU A 121 8.72 4.46 -10.71
C GLU A 121 9.30 5.83 -11.06
N GLU A 122 10.62 5.94 -11.20
CA GLU A 122 11.18 7.14 -11.83
C GLU A 122 10.68 7.25 -13.27
N GLU A 123 10.10 8.39 -13.62
CA GLU A 123 9.78 8.73 -14.99
C GLU A 123 10.88 9.65 -15.53
N TRP A 124 11.64 9.17 -16.51
CA TRP A 124 12.67 10.00 -17.09
C TRP A 124 12.08 11.21 -17.82
N ARG A 125 12.51 12.38 -17.40
CA ARG A 125 12.28 13.70 -17.98
C ARG A 125 13.55 14.51 -17.82
N ALA A 126 13.75 15.53 -18.64
CA ALA A 126 14.89 16.44 -18.47
C ALA A 126 14.92 17.12 -17.09
N SER A 127 13.75 17.37 -16.49
CA SER A 127 13.59 17.91 -15.12
C SER A 127 13.59 16.85 -14.01
N GLY A 128 13.69 15.57 -14.36
CA GLY A 128 13.29 14.48 -13.47
C GLY A 128 11.77 14.38 -13.29
N GLY A 129 11.31 13.27 -12.71
CA GLY A 129 9.91 13.05 -12.43
C GLY A 129 9.66 11.66 -11.85
N THR A 130 8.55 11.54 -11.12
CA THR A 130 8.17 10.27 -10.50
C THR A 130 6.74 9.94 -10.87
N ARG A 131 6.51 8.71 -11.33
CA ARG A 131 5.19 8.16 -11.55
C ARG A 131 4.78 7.41 -10.30
N VAL A 132 3.67 7.85 -9.71
CA VAL A 132 3.10 7.25 -8.51
C VAL A 132 1.80 6.57 -8.89
N GLN A 133 1.69 5.28 -8.59
CA GLN A 133 0.45 4.53 -8.73
C GLN A 133 0.01 4.11 -7.33
N VAL A 134 -1.23 4.44 -6.98
CA VAL A 134 -1.81 4.01 -5.71
C VAL A 134 -3.12 3.27 -5.98
N ALA A 135 -3.27 2.10 -5.37
CA ALA A 135 -4.50 1.35 -5.35
C ALA A 135 -5.07 1.30 -3.94
N SER A 136 -6.37 1.52 -3.81
CA SER A 136 -7.11 1.42 -2.56
C SER A 136 -8.49 0.82 -2.80
N ARG A 137 -9.13 0.27 -1.76
CA ARG A 137 -10.51 -0.18 -1.84
C ARG A 137 -11.45 0.91 -1.32
N GLY A 138 -12.32 1.39 -2.22
CA GLY A 138 -13.29 2.44 -1.91
C GLY A 138 -12.67 3.82 -1.88
N ARG A 139 -13.46 4.82 -1.47
CA ARG A 139 -13.03 6.22 -1.43
C ARG A 139 -12.14 6.47 -0.20
N ALA A 140 -10.89 6.87 -0.42
CA ALA A 140 -9.94 7.21 0.63
C ALA A 140 -9.23 8.54 0.32
N LEU A 141 -9.08 9.40 1.33
CA LEU A 141 -8.17 10.54 1.27
C LEU A 141 -6.77 10.05 1.63
N LEU A 142 -5.82 10.30 0.75
CA LEU A 142 -4.42 9.91 0.89
C LEU A 142 -3.57 11.16 1.07
N ALA A 143 -2.63 11.10 2.01
CA ALA A 143 -1.51 12.04 2.07
C ALA A 143 -0.29 11.35 1.48
N ILE A 144 0.40 12.04 0.56
CA ILE A 144 1.62 11.57 -0.07
C ILE A 144 2.77 12.46 0.41
N SER A 145 3.79 11.85 0.98
CA SER A 145 4.97 12.55 1.49
C SER A 145 6.25 11.84 1.08
N ASP A 146 7.36 12.57 1.17
CA ASP A 146 8.71 12.08 0.99
C ASP A 146 9.64 12.64 2.08
N ALA A 147 10.95 12.43 1.96
CA ALA A 147 11.91 12.92 2.94
C ALA A 147 11.94 14.47 3.06
N ALA A 148 11.47 15.20 2.05
CA ALA A 148 11.39 16.66 2.07
C ALA A 148 10.09 17.18 2.71
N GLY A 149 9.04 16.34 2.78
CA GLY A 149 7.79 16.65 3.45
C GLY A 149 6.56 16.20 2.67
N LEU A 150 5.43 16.89 2.90
CA LEU A 150 4.19 16.61 2.17
C LEU A 150 4.36 16.98 0.69
N VAL A 151 4.15 16.01 -0.18
CA VAL A 151 4.18 16.19 -1.64
C VAL A 151 2.80 16.61 -2.14
N ASP A 152 1.76 15.86 -1.78
CA ASP A 152 0.38 16.11 -2.24
C ASP A 152 -0.66 15.40 -1.35
N SER A 153 -1.94 15.77 -1.51
CA SER A 153 -3.08 15.06 -0.92
C SER A 153 -4.12 14.76 -1.99
N LEU A 154 -4.58 13.51 -2.09
CA LEU A 154 -5.46 13.09 -3.17
C LEU A 154 -6.54 12.12 -2.71
N THR A 155 -7.69 12.19 -3.37
CA THR A 155 -8.80 11.25 -3.12
C THR A 155 -8.75 10.13 -4.15
N VAL A 156 -8.71 8.89 -3.68
CA VAL A 156 -8.66 7.69 -4.53
C VAL A 156 -9.94 6.90 -4.36
N ASP A 157 -10.54 6.49 -5.48
CA ASP A 157 -11.66 5.56 -5.51
C ASP A 157 -11.19 4.13 -5.84
N SER A 158 -12.10 3.18 -5.95
CA SER A 158 -11.78 1.75 -6.15
C SER A 158 -10.99 1.41 -7.42
N ALA A 159 -10.87 2.33 -8.37
CA ALA A 159 -10.07 2.16 -9.59
C ALA A 159 -8.56 2.41 -9.37
N GLY A 160 -8.18 2.95 -8.21
CA GLY A 160 -6.83 3.47 -7.98
C GLY A 160 -6.59 4.80 -8.69
N ILE A 161 -5.40 5.37 -8.49
CA ILE A 161 -4.96 6.61 -9.14
C ILE A 161 -3.56 6.41 -9.73
N ARG A 162 -3.32 7.11 -10.85
CA ARG A 162 -1.97 7.32 -11.38
C ARG A 162 -1.71 8.82 -11.39
N THR A 163 -0.78 9.27 -10.57
CA THR A 163 -0.35 10.66 -10.54
C THR A 163 1.13 10.78 -10.90
N ARG A 164 1.55 12.00 -11.19
CA ARG A 164 2.91 12.35 -11.55
C ARG A 164 3.35 13.46 -10.60
N SER A 165 4.49 13.28 -9.95
CA SER A 165 5.11 14.30 -9.11
C SER A 165 6.46 14.72 -9.70
N GLY A 166 7.04 15.76 -9.12
CA GLY A 166 8.45 16.08 -9.31
C GLY A 166 9.36 14.92 -8.84
N PRO A 167 10.69 15.11 -8.92
CA PRO A 167 11.62 14.17 -8.31
C PRO A 167 11.32 14.01 -6.81
N VAL A 168 11.13 12.77 -6.38
CA VAL A 168 10.87 12.40 -4.98
C VAL A 168 12.20 12.20 -4.25
N GLN A 169 12.29 12.65 -3.00
CA GLN A 169 13.45 12.44 -2.15
C GLN A 169 13.27 11.22 -1.24
N GLY A 170 14.10 10.18 -1.41
CA GLY A 170 14.02 8.96 -0.58
C GLY A 170 12.83 8.07 -0.93
N ALA A 171 12.25 7.40 0.07
CA ALA A 171 11.01 6.66 -0.13
C ALA A 171 9.79 7.57 -0.16
N LEU A 172 8.80 7.17 -0.96
CA LEU A 172 7.49 7.78 -0.95
C LEU A 172 6.63 7.09 0.11
N HIS A 173 6.02 7.89 0.98
CA HIS A 173 5.06 7.45 1.98
C HIS A 173 3.65 7.84 1.55
N VAL A 174 2.73 6.89 1.70
CA VAL A 174 1.31 7.07 1.39
C VAL A 174 0.49 6.66 2.60
N ASP A 175 -0.17 7.65 3.19
CA ASP A 175 -0.95 7.49 4.41
C ASP A 175 -2.44 7.50 4.09
N ALA A 176 -3.13 6.43 4.50
CA ALA A 176 -4.56 6.26 4.37
C ALA A 176 -5.19 5.92 5.72
N ARG A 177 -5.67 6.95 6.44
CA ARG A 177 -6.14 6.82 7.83
C ARG A 177 -5.02 6.27 8.72
N ALA A 178 -5.18 5.06 9.25
CA ALA A 178 -4.20 4.36 10.08
C ALA A 178 -3.37 3.34 9.29
N THR A 179 -3.34 3.39 7.96
CA THR A 179 -2.48 2.50 7.16
C THR A 179 -1.43 3.30 6.42
N HIS A 180 -0.17 2.91 6.62
CA HIS A 180 1.00 3.54 6.03
C HIS A 180 1.61 2.57 5.03
N ALA A 181 1.61 2.92 3.75
CA ALA A 181 2.36 2.19 2.74
C ALA A 181 3.55 3.03 2.31
N ALA A 182 4.68 2.38 2.09
CA ALA A 182 5.91 3.06 1.68
C ALA A 182 6.57 2.28 0.55
N SER A 183 7.01 3.00 -0.47
CA SER A 183 7.78 2.42 -1.57
C SER A 183 8.89 3.37 -1.94
N ALA A 184 10.10 2.83 -2.04
CA ALA A 184 11.18 3.52 -2.73
C ALA A 184 10.89 3.54 -4.24
N SER A 185 11.35 4.59 -4.90
CA SER A 185 11.33 4.66 -6.36
C SER A 185 12.21 3.55 -6.94
N LEU A 186 11.64 2.77 -7.86
CA LEU A 186 12.44 1.93 -8.73
C LEU A 186 13.15 2.83 -9.74
N THR A 187 14.45 3.07 -9.54
CA THR A 187 15.30 3.79 -10.49
C THR A 187 15.71 2.82 -11.58
N ALA A 188 14.95 2.77 -12.66
CA ALA A 188 15.42 2.21 -13.90
C ALA A 188 16.50 3.15 -14.44
N GLY A 189 17.78 2.80 -14.24
CA GLY A 189 18.93 3.66 -14.52
C GLY A 189 18.79 4.33 -15.88
N ALA A 190 18.41 5.60 -15.87
CA ALA A 190 18.23 6.31 -17.11
C ALA A 190 19.59 6.80 -17.61
N PRO A 191 19.80 6.91 -18.93
CA PRO A 191 21.04 7.45 -19.45
C PRO A 191 21.29 8.84 -18.85
N GLU A 192 22.53 9.10 -18.43
CA GLU A 192 23.00 10.36 -17.84
C GLU A 192 22.60 11.58 -18.70
N VAL A 193 22.48 11.37 -20.01
CA VAL A 193 21.85 12.30 -20.95
C VAL A 193 21.02 11.52 -21.98
N ALA A 194 19.69 11.64 -21.95
CA ALA A 194 18.84 11.11 -23.03
C ALA A 194 18.74 12.10 -24.19
N ARG A 195 19.83 12.22 -24.95
CA ARG A 195 19.90 13.07 -26.14
C ARG A 195 18.99 12.53 -27.25
N VAL A 196 18.26 13.45 -27.88
CA VAL A 196 17.23 13.15 -28.88
C VAL A 196 17.74 13.58 -30.25
N LEU A 197 17.68 12.70 -31.23
CA LEU A 197 17.85 13.07 -32.64
C LEU A 197 16.47 13.26 -33.28
N VAL A 198 16.17 14.45 -33.81
CA VAL A 198 14.96 14.71 -34.60
C VAL A 198 15.34 14.68 -36.09
N ALA A 199 14.70 13.81 -36.86
CA ALA A 199 14.96 13.65 -38.29
C ALA A 199 13.68 13.80 -39.10
N GLY A 200 13.70 14.64 -40.13
CA GLY A 200 12.50 15.00 -40.90
C GLY A 200 12.81 15.85 -42.12
N GLY A 201 11.77 16.25 -42.86
CA GLY A 201 11.84 17.31 -43.87
C GLY A 201 11.63 18.69 -43.25
N VAL A 202 11.97 19.75 -43.98
CA VAL A 202 11.63 21.13 -43.60
C VAL A 202 10.11 21.29 -43.57
N SER A 203 9.57 21.53 -42.39
CA SER A 203 8.14 21.77 -42.15
C SER A 203 7.94 22.55 -40.85
N TRP A 204 6.74 23.08 -40.65
CA TRP A 204 6.34 23.65 -39.37
C TRP A 204 6.41 22.62 -38.25
N GLU A 205 6.02 21.37 -38.51
CA GLU A 205 6.10 20.28 -37.54
C GLU A 205 7.52 20.09 -37.04
N SER A 206 8.51 19.98 -37.93
CA SER A 206 9.92 19.84 -37.55
C SER A 206 10.39 20.97 -36.64
N ARG A 207 10.03 22.23 -36.96
CA ARG A 207 10.40 23.39 -36.15
C ARG A 207 9.76 23.34 -34.76
N PHE A 208 8.46 23.08 -34.67
CA PHE A 208 7.73 23.13 -33.41
C PHE A 208 7.99 21.92 -32.51
N VAL A 209 8.27 20.75 -33.08
CA VAL A 209 8.73 19.59 -32.31
C VAL A 209 10.10 19.86 -31.69
N ILE A 210 11.07 20.35 -32.47
CA ILE A 210 12.39 20.72 -31.95
C ILE A 210 12.26 21.75 -30.82
N ALA A 211 11.54 22.85 -31.07
CA ALA A 211 11.33 23.89 -30.07
C ALA A 211 10.66 23.36 -28.79
N ALA A 212 9.61 22.55 -28.92
CA ALA A 212 8.91 21.99 -27.76
C ALA A 212 9.83 21.08 -26.92
N LEU A 213 10.71 20.30 -27.56
CA LEU A 213 11.67 19.44 -26.88
C LEU A 213 12.76 20.26 -26.17
N GLU A 214 13.33 21.27 -26.84
CA GLU A 214 14.34 22.15 -26.26
C GLU A 214 13.79 22.98 -25.09
N GLU A 215 12.58 23.54 -25.24
CA GLU A 215 11.87 24.23 -24.16
C GLU A 215 11.57 23.32 -22.96
N ALA A 216 11.41 22.02 -23.20
CA ALA A 216 11.26 21.02 -22.14
C ALA A 216 12.60 20.59 -21.53
N GLY A 217 13.73 21.13 -22.02
CA GLY A 217 15.08 20.85 -21.52
C GLY A 217 15.74 19.62 -22.16
N TRP A 218 15.19 19.04 -23.22
CA TRP A 218 15.82 17.91 -23.89
C TRP A 218 17.03 18.38 -24.71
N PRO A 219 18.18 17.70 -24.64
CA PRO A 219 19.29 17.96 -25.55
C PRO A 219 18.95 17.39 -26.93
N VAL A 220 18.69 18.28 -27.88
CA VAL A 220 18.28 17.93 -29.24
C VAL A 220 19.44 18.06 -30.22
N ASP A 221 19.59 17.07 -31.08
CA ASP A 221 20.26 17.20 -32.37
C ASP A 221 19.20 17.04 -33.46
N ALA A 222 19.37 17.74 -34.58
CA ALA A 222 18.42 17.69 -35.67
C ALA A 222 19.10 17.40 -37.01
N SER A 223 18.41 16.67 -37.87
CA SER A 223 18.79 16.40 -39.25
C SER A 223 17.58 16.62 -40.16
N ILE A 224 17.48 17.82 -40.73
CA ILE A 224 16.30 18.29 -41.45
C ILE A 224 16.63 18.42 -42.95
N VAL A 225 15.90 17.69 -43.79
CA VAL A 225 16.06 17.71 -45.25
C VAL A 225 15.37 18.95 -45.82
N LEU A 226 16.15 19.89 -46.36
CA LEU A 226 15.65 21.09 -47.03
C LEU A 226 15.42 20.84 -48.53
N SER A 227 16.29 20.04 -49.15
CA SER A 227 16.15 19.60 -50.54
C SER A 227 16.82 18.23 -50.72
N PRO A 228 16.65 17.53 -51.86
CA PRO A 228 17.22 16.19 -52.06
C PRO A 228 18.75 16.12 -51.85
N LYS A 229 19.47 17.23 -52.00
CA LYS A 229 20.93 17.32 -51.81
C LYS A 229 21.35 18.17 -50.61
N VAL A 230 20.41 18.81 -49.90
CA VAL A 230 20.70 19.74 -48.81
C VAL A 230 20.01 19.28 -47.53
N THR A 231 20.82 19.00 -46.51
CA THR A 231 20.35 18.68 -45.17
C THR A 231 20.92 19.69 -44.19
N VAL A 232 20.01 20.39 -43.50
CA VAL A 232 20.33 21.28 -42.39
C VAL A 232 20.49 20.42 -41.14
N SER A 233 21.56 20.64 -40.39
CA SER A 233 21.79 19.92 -39.15
C SER A 233 22.00 20.87 -37.99
N GLN A 234 21.48 20.48 -36.84
CA GLN A 234 21.74 21.12 -35.56
C GLN A 234 22.45 20.10 -34.66
N GLY A 235 23.55 20.53 -34.03
CA GLY A 235 24.39 19.66 -33.22
C GLY A 235 25.38 18.81 -34.02
N ALA A 236 25.94 17.77 -33.40
CA ALA A 236 27.21 17.19 -33.84
C ALA A 236 27.10 15.93 -34.73
N SER A 237 25.94 15.25 -34.75
CA SER A 237 25.79 14.00 -35.50
C SER A 237 24.42 13.90 -36.18
N ARG A 238 24.44 13.49 -37.45
CA ARG A 238 23.24 13.30 -38.28
C ARG A 238 22.73 11.85 -38.27
N THR A 239 23.48 10.92 -37.68
CA THR A 239 23.20 9.48 -37.77
C THR A 239 22.84 8.93 -36.38
N PRO A 240 21.78 8.09 -36.28
CA PRO A 240 21.46 7.39 -35.04
C PRO A 240 22.64 6.57 -34.52
N SER A 241 22.93 6.69 -33.22
CA SER A 241 24.00 5.92 -32.56
C SER A 241 23.69 5.82 -31.07
N ARG A 242 23.70 4.61 -30.50
CA ARG A 242 23.42 4.38 -29.07
C ARG A 242 24.46 4.98 -28.14
N ARG A 243 25.68 5.25 -28.63
CA ARG A 243 26.71 5.94 -27.85
C ARG A 243 26.35 7.39 -27.54
N ARG A 244 25.48 7.99 -28.34
CA ARG A 244 25.17 9.42 -28.27
C ARG A 244 23.69 9.71 -28.11
N HIS A 245 22.83 8.97 -28.79
CA HIS A 245 21.39 9.19 -28.84
C HIS A 245 20.66 8.11 -28.05
N ALA A 246 19.78 8.55 -27.15
CA ALA A 246 18.86 7.67 -26.45
C ALA A 246 17.59 7.44 -27.27
N ILE A 247 17.12 8.50 -27.94
CA ILE A 247 15.86 8.53 -28.67
C ILE A 247 16.08 9.11 -30.06
N VAL A 248 15.34 8.60 -31.05
CA VAL A 248 15.19 9.22 -32.36
C VAL A 248 13.72 9.50 -32.64
N VAL A 249 13.38 10.74 -33.00
CA VAL A 249 12.05 11.14 -33.49
C VAL A 249 12.10 11.23 -35.00
N VAL A 250 11.21 10.51 -35.67
CA VAL A 250 11.12 10.44 -37.13
C VAL A 250 9.86 11.13 -37.59
N LEU A 251 10.05 12.25 -38.27
CA LEU A 251 9.00 13.05 -38.89
C LEU A 251 8.92 12.75 -40.39
N PRO A 252 7.81 13.12 -41.07
CA PRO A 252 7.71 13.02 -42.52
C PRO A 252 8.90 13.69 -43.23
N GLY A 253 9.41 13.04 -44.28
CA GLY A 253 10.56 13.53 -45.05
C GLY A 253 11.94 13.25 -44.42
N ALA A 254 12.02 12.41 -43.39
CA ALA A 254 13.30 12.00 -42.80
C ALA A 254 14.25 11.36 -43.84
N PRO A 255 15.57 11.62 -43.74
CA PRO A 255 16.54 11.10 -44.69
C PRO A 255 16.65 9.57 -44.62
N SER A 256 16.82 8.93 -45.78
CA SER A 256 16.92 7.46 -45.89
C SER A 256 18.08 6.88 -45.07
N SER A 257 19.20 7.59 -44.98
CA SER A 257 20.37 7.20 -44.17
C SER A 257 20.03 7.08 -42.68
N VAL A 258 19.13 7.91 -42.15
CA VAL A 258 18.66 7.82 -40.76
C VAL A 258 17.70 6.66 -40.62
N THR A 259 16.67 6.59 -41.47
CA THR A 259 15.58 5.62 -41.31
C THR A 259 16.04 4.17 -41.54
N ALA A 260 17.03 3.95 -42.40
CA ALA A 260 17.65 2.65 -42.61
C ALA A 260 18.43 2.13 -41.38
N ALA A 261 18.98 3.01 -40.55
CA ALA A 261 19.74 2.64 -39.35
C ALA A 261 18.85 2.33 -38.12
N LEU A 262 17.57 2.71 -38.16
CA LEU A 262 16.68 2.60 -36.99
C LEU A 262 16.36 1.17 -36.56
N PRO A 263 16.15 0.18 -37.45
CA PRO A 263 15.89 -1.19 -37.01
C PRO A 263 17.01 -1.76 -36.14
N GLU A 264 18.28 -1.46 -36.44
CA GLU A 264 19.41 -1.87 -35.62
C GLU A 264 19.49 -1.07 -34.32
N PHE A 265 19.35 0.26 -34.40
CA PHE A 265 19.35 1.15 -33.25
C PHE A 265 18.31 0.75 -32.18
N VAL A 266 17.08 0.42 -32.61
CA VAL A 266 16.01 -0.02 -31.70
C VAL A 266 16.33 -1.38 -31.10
N ARG A 267 16.77 -2.36 -31.90
CA ARG A 267 17.12 -3.69 -31.37
C ARG A 267 18.23 -3.61 -30.32
N ALA A 268 19.18 -2.69 -30.48
CA ALA A 268 20.23 -2.36 -29.52
C ALA A 268 19.75 -1.56 -28.29
N GLY A 269 18.44 -1.45 -28.08
CA GLY A 269 17.87 -0.80 -26.91
C GLY A 269 17.58 0.69 -27.09
N GLY A 270 17.54 1.22 -28.32
CA GLY A 270 17.18 2.61 -28.57
C GLY A 270 15.66 2.87 -28.52
N GLY A 271 15.29 4.11 -28.19
CA GLY A 271 13.90 4.59 -28.29
C GLY A 271 13.61 5.22 -29.65
N VAL A 272 12.48 4.91 -30.28
CA VAL A 272 12.07 5.55 -31.54
C VAL A 272 10.63 6.05 -31.48
N VAL A 273 10.40 7.29 -31.90
CA VAL A 273 9.06 7.83 -32.14
C VAL A 273 8.86 7.98 -33.64
N ILE A 274 7.80 7.38 -34.18
CA ILE A 274 7.42 7.48 -35.60
C ILE A 274 6.15 8.33 -35.67
N VAL A 275 6.18 9.40 -36.46
CA VAL A 275 5.12 10.43 -36.46
C VAL A 275 4.42 10.47 -37.81
N GLY A 276 3.08 10.38 -37.75
CA GLY A 276 2.16 10.50 -38.87
C GLY A 276 2.60 9.75 -40.11
N ASP A 277 2.72 10.47 -41.22
CA ASP A 277 3.06 9.90 -42.53
C ASP A 277 4.45 9.25 -42.59
N ALA A 278 5.36 9.51 -41.64
CA ALA A 278 6.63 8.78 -41.55
C ALA A 278 6.42 7.26 -41.37
N ALA A 279 5.29 6.83 -40.82
CA ALA A 279 4.95 5.42 -40.65
C ALA A 279 4.78 4.66 -41.99
N ARG A 280 4.66 5.38 -43.11
CA ARG A 280 4.58 4.81 -44.47
C ARG A 280 5.95 4.44 -45.05
N LEU A 281 7.04 4.90 -44.44
CA LEU A 281 8.39 4.58 -44.91
C LEU A 281 8.69 3.09 -44.79
N ALA A 282 9.06 2.46 -45.91
CA ALA A 282 9.30 1.02 -45.97
C ALA A 282 10.40 0.54 -45.00
N SER A 283 11.43 1.36 -44.77
CA SER A 283 12.52 1.09 -43.82
C SER A 283 12.04 0.92 -42.37
N LEU A 284 10.87 1.46 -42.03
CA LEU A 284 10.30 1.40 -40.67
C LEU A 284 9.26 0.29 -40.51
N ALA A 285 8.89 -0.42 -41.58
CA ALA A 285 7.82 -1.41 -41.57
C ALA A 285 8.03 -2.54 -40.54
N ALA A 286 9.29 -2.94 -40.30
CA ALA A 286 9.63 -3.98 -39.33
C ALA A 286 9.45 -3.55 -37.86
N ILE A 287 9.62 -2.25 -37.58
CA ILE A 287 9.67 -1.74 -36.20
C ILE A 287 8.40 -1.01 -35.76
N ARG A 288 7.55 -0.57 -36.70
CA ARG A 288 6.29 0.13 -36.40
C ARG A 288 5.35 -0.70 -35.52
N ALA A 289 4.49 -0.01 -34.77
CA ALA A 289 3.51 -0.62 -33.89
C ALA A 289 2.31 -1.20 -34.65
N GLY A 290 2.03 -0.70 -35.85
CA GLY A 290 1.09 -1.31 -36.77
C GLY A 290 1.12 -0.69 -38.16
N ALA A 291 0.38 -1.27 -39.11
CA ALA A 291 0.27 -0.72 -40.44
C ALA A 291 -0.47 0.63 -40.44
N PRO A 292 0.03 1.65 -41.14
CA PRO A 292 -0.67 2.92 -41.32
C PRO A 292 -1.86 2.73 -42.27
N GLY A 293 -3.01 3.29 -41.90
CA GLY A 293 -4.20 3.36 -42.74
C GLY A 293 -4.19 4.56 -43.68
N ALA A 294 -5.35 4.84 -44.29
CA ALA A 294 -5.57 6.06 -45.06
C ALA A 294 -5.68 7.27 -44.12
N THR A 295 -5.11 8.40 -44.52
CA THR A 295 -5.16 9.65 -43.74
C THR A 295 -6.61 10.12 -43.59
N ILE A 296 -6.98 10.47 -42.37
CA ILE A 296 -8.28 11.02 -41.99
C ILE A 296 -8.05 12.49 -41.63
N ALA A 297 -8.74 13.39 -42.33
CA ALA A 297 -8.62 14.82 -42.09
C ALA A 297 -9.04 15.19 -40.65
N GLY A 298 -8.35 16.18 -40.09
CA GLY A 298 -8.75 16.81 -38.84
C GLY A 298 -10.12 17.50 -38.92
N LYS A 299 -10.81 17.58 -37.78
CA LYS A 299 -12.06 18.34 -37.66
C LYS A 299 -11.72 19.83 -37.47
N ALA A 300 -12.05 20.64 -38.48
CA ALA A 300 -11.83 22.08 -38.43
C ALA A 300 -12.40 22.73 -37.16
N GLY A 301 -11.59 23.57 -36.51
CA GLY A 301 -11.95 24.29 -35.29
C GLY A 301 -11.87 23.43 -34.02
N ALA A 302 -11.51 22.15 -34.11
CA ALA A 302 -11.32 21.33 -32.93
C ALA A 302 -9.99 21.65 -32.22
N GLU A 303 -9.03 22.30 -32.89
CA GLU A 303 -7.71 22.68 -32.35
C GLU A 303 -7.81 23.63 -31.15
N VAL A 304 -8.91 24.39 -31.07
CA VAL A 304 -9.25 25.34 -29.98
C VAL A 304 -10.23 24.76 -28.95
N SER A 305 -10.61 23.48 -29.09
CA SER A 305 -11.52 22.82 -28.17
C SER A 305 -10.78 22.11 -27.04
N ASP A 306 -11.53 21.57 -26.07
CA ASP A 306 -11.01 20.71 -25.00
C ASP A 306 -10.34 19.41 -25.52
N ALA A 307 -10.54 19.07 -26.79
CA ALA A 307 -9.97 17.90 -27.46
C ALA A 307 -9.18 18.29 -28.73
N PRO A 308 -8.08 19.05 -28.58
CA PRO A 308 -7.39 19.70 -29.71
C PRO A 308 -6.85 18.73 -30.76
N ARG A 309 -6.52 17.50 -30.36
CA ARG A 309 -6.03 16.44 -31.26
C ARG A 309 -7.08 15.94 -32.25
N HIS A 310 -8.35 16.27 -32.07
CA HIS A 310 -9.38 16.01 -33.09
C HIS A 310 -9.23 16.93 -34.31
N GLY A 311 -8.57 18.09 -34.17
CA GLY A 311 -8.28 18.99 -35.28
C GLY A 311 -7.08 18.59 -36.11
N LEU A 312 -6.30 17.60 -35.66
CA LEU A 312 -5.11 17.14 -36.35
C LEU A 312 -5.45 16.07 -37.39
N ASP A 313 -4.73 16.07 -38.51
CA ASP A 313 -4.78 14.94 -39.45
C ASP A 313 -4.29 13.67 -38.77
N LEU A 314 -4.93 12.55 -39.10
CA LEU A 314 -4.64 11.26 -38.49
C LEU A 314 -4.31 10.22 -39.55
N VAL A 315 -3.15 9.61 -39.42
CA VAL A 315 -2.79 8.33 -40.03
C VAL A 315 -3.10 7.22 -39.02
N PRO A 316 -4.29 6.59 -39.08
CA PRO A 316 -4.71 5.62 -38.09
C PRO A 316 -3.86 4.35 -38.16
N ILE A 317 -3.72 3.66 -37.03
CA ILE A 317 -2.99 2.39 -36.95
C ILE A 317 -4.02 1.26 -37.04
N VAL A 318 -4.08 0.56 -38.18
CA VAL A 318 -5.17 -0.38 -38.49
C VAL A 318 -4.81 -1.85 -38.22
N THR A 319 -3.61 -2.30 -38.60
CA THR A 319 -3.16 -3.68 -38.40
C THR A 319 -2.05 -3.67 -37.35
N LEU A 320 -2.42 -3.81 -36.08
CA LEU A 320 -1.45 -3.83 -34.99
C LEU A 320 -0.49 -5.02 -35.14
N ALA A 321 0.80 -4.74 -34.99
CA ALA A 321 1.81 -5.78 -34.90
C ALA A 321 1.68 -6.55 -33.59
N ALA A 322 2.17 -7.78 -33.56
CA ALA A 322 2.18 -8.59 -32.35
C ALA A 322 2.96 -7.91 -31.22
N GLY A 323 2.38 -7.91 -30.02
CA GLY A 323 2.95 -7.27 -28.83
C GLY A 323 2.82 -5.75 -28.79
N SER A 324 2.05 -5.16 -29.69
CA SER A 324 1.73 -3.72 -29.63
C SER A 324 0.66 -3.43 -28.58
N VAL A 325 0.80 -2.28 -27.92
CA VAL A 325 -0.14 -1.76 -26.91
C VAL A 325 -0.72 -0.45 -27.43
N VAL A 326 -2.05 -0.36 -27.45
CA VAL A 326 -2.76 0.88 -27.81
C VAL A 326 -2.62 1.88 -26.66
N LEU A 327 -2.17 3.09 -26.99
CA LEU A 327 -2.02 4.19 -26.03
C LEU A 327 -3.13 5.23 -26.16
N GLU A 328 -3.65 5.44 -27.37
CA GLU A 328 -4.70 6.42 -27.64
C GLU A 328 -5.62 5.94 -28.76
N VAL A 329 -6.92 6.15 -28.57
CA VAL A 329 -7.97 5.89 -29.56
C VAL A 329 -8.72 7.19 -29.80
N ARG A 330 -8.92 7.55 -31.07
CA ARG A 330 -9.71 8.70 -31.52
C ARG A 330 -10.81 8.22 -32.44
N ASP A 331 -12.07 8.51 -32.12
CA ASP A 331 -13.24 8.14 -32.93
C ASP A 331 -13.26 6.65 -33.35
N GLY A 332 -12.90 5.77 -32.41
CA GLY A 332 -12.82 4.32 -32.64
C GLY A 332 -11.62 3.85 -33.48
N ARG A 333 -10.68 4.74 -33.82
CA ARG A 333 -9.44 4.43 -34.54
C ARG A 333 -8.24 4.55 -33.61
N THR A 334 -7.29 3.62 -33.72
CA THR A 334 -6.04 3.70 -32.95
C THR A 334 -5.21 4.86 -33.47
N ALA A 335 -4.98 5.86 -32.62
CA ALA A 335 -4.19 7.05 -32.96
C ALA A 335 -2.73 6.89 -32.53
N THR A 336 -2.49 6.33 -31.34
CA THR A 336 -1.14 6.12 -30.82
C THR A 336 -0.99 4.69 -30.32
N ALA A 337 0.10 4.03 -30.67
CA ALA A 337 0.43 2.70 -30.15
C ALA A 337 1.93 2.56 -29.88
N ALA A 338 2.27 1.77 -28.87
CA ALA A 338 3.63 1.43 -28.51
C ALA A 338 3.94 -0.04 -28.81
N ARG A 339 5.21 -0.34 -29.05
CA ARG A 339 5.69 -1.71 -29.27
C ARG A 339 7.12 -1.86 -28.75
N ARG A 340 7.46 -3.05 -28.24
CA ARG A 340 8.86 -3.42 -27.98
C ARG A 340 9.46 -4.14 -29.19
N VAL A 341 10.71 -3.80 -29.50
CA VAL A 341 11.46 -4.43 -30.60
C VAL A 341 12.88 -4.68 -30.11
N GLY A 342 13.25 -5.95 -29.92
CA GLY A 342 14.49 -6.30 -29.22
C GLY A 342 14.52 -5.69 -27.81
N ALA A 343 15.62 -5.03 -27.46
CA ALA A 343 15.73 -4.32 -26.19
C ALA A 343 15.07 -2.92 -26.19
N GLY A 344 14.69 -2.40 -27.36
CA GLY A 344 14.19 -1.03 -27.52
C GLY A 344 12.68 -0.88 -27.46
N ARG A 345 12.24 0.38 -27.57
CA ARG A 345 10.83 0.77 -27.53
C ARG A 345 10.50 1.68 -28.70
N VAL A 346 9.37 1.44 -29.33
CA VAL A 346 8.86 2.25 -30.42
C VAL A 346 7.49 2.77 -30.03
N VAL A 347 7.26 4.07 -30.22
CA VAL A 347 5.92 4.66 -30.19
C VAL A 347 5.61 5.18 -31.58
N GLN A 348 4.46 4.78 -32.11
CA GLN A 348 3.92 5.29 -33.36
C GLN A 348 2.77 6.24 -33.00
N VAL A 349 2.94 7.50 -33.35
CA VAL A 349 1.94 8.56 -33.20
C VAL A 349 1.35 8.82 -34.58
N GLY A 350 0.05 8.59 -34.75
CA GLY A 350 -0.64 8.76 -36.02
C GLY A 350 -0.96 10.21 -36.38
N TYR A 351 -0.84 11.15 -35.43
CA TYR A 351 -1.12 12.56 -35.69
C TYR A 351 -0.04 13.20 -36.56
N ASP A 352 -0.48 13.95 -37.56
CA ASP A 352 0.35 14.87 -38.33
C ASP A 352 0.07 16.32 -37.91
N ASN A 353 1.05 17.19 -38.13
CA ASN A 353 0.92 18.64 -37.93
C ASN A 353 0.46 19.05 -36.52
N SER A 354 1.02 18.45 -35.47
CA SER A 354 0.74 18.81 -34.07
C SER A 354 1.01 20.30 -33.76
N TRP A 355 1.82 20.97 -34.58
CA TRP A 355 2.00 22.42 -34.53
C TRP A 355 0.71 23.23 -34.67
N LEU A 356 -0.31 22.74 -35.39
CA LEU A 356 -1.59 23.43 -35.56
C LEU A 356 -2.27 23.64 -34.21
N TRP A 357 -2.32 22.60 -33.38
CA TRP A 357 -2.82 22.71 -32.02
C TRP A 357 -2.02 23.73 -31.20
N ARG A 358 -0.69 23.66 -31.26
CA ARG A 358 0.18 24.58 -30.52
C ARG A 358 -0.06 26.06 -30.88
N MET A 359 -0.35 26.35 -32.14
CA MET A 359 -0.51 27.71 -32.66
C MET A 359 -1.93 28.23 -32.58
N ALA A 360 -2.92 27.36 -32.79
CA ALA A 360 -4.32 27.75 -32.84
C ALA A 360 -4.99 27.76 -31.47
N GLY A 361 -4.52 26.93 -30.54
CA GLY A 361 -5.12 26.80 -29.21
C GLY A 361 -4.99 28.04 -28.33
N ASP A 362 -5.46 27.92 -27.09
CA ASP A 362 -5.40 28.95 -26.07
C ASP A 362 -3.96 29.23 -25.56
N ASP A 363 -3.83 30.15 -24.60
CA ASP A 363 -2.55 30.53 -24.00
C ASP A 363 -1.79 29.32 -23.38
N ASP A 364 -2.51 28.26 -22.99
CA ASP A 364 -1.94 27.04 -22.43
C ASP A 364 -1.52 26.01 -23.50
N ALA A 365 -1.95 26.16 -24.75
CA ALA A 365 -1.66 25.21 -25.82
C ALA A 365 -0.16 24.95 -26.06
N PRO A 366 0.75 25.95 -26.02
CA PRO A 366 2.19 25.70 -26.10
C PRO A 366 2.71 24.83 -24.96
N LEU A 367 2.24 25.03 -23.73
CA LEU A 367 2.61 24.26 -22.55
C LEU A 367 2.04 22.83 -22.64
N ALA A 368 0.78 22.69 -23.04
CA ALA A 368 0.11 21.41 -23.20
C ALA A 368 0.76 20.56 -24.30
N HIS A 369 1.10 21.17 -25.44
CA HIS A 369 1.84 20.53 -26.53
C HIS A 369 3.21 20.02 -26.08
N ARG A 370 3.96 20.84 -25.33
CA ARG A 370 5.27 20.47 -24.77
C ARG A 370 5.18 19.30 -23.79
N ARG A 371 4.17 19.33 -22.90
CA ARG A 371 3.88 18.23 -21.96
C ARG A 371 3.52 16.94 -22.70
N TRP A 372 2.73 17.03 -23.77
CA TRP A 372 2.36 15.89 -24.59
C TRP A 372 3.58 15.25 -25.26
N TRP A 373 4.43 16.03 -25.95
CA TRP A 373 5.66 15.52 -26.55
C TRP A 373 6.60 14.87 -25.53
N THR A 374 6.78 15.52 -24.36
CA THR A 374 7.57 14.93 -23.28
C THR A 374 7.00 13.57 -22.85
N SER A 375 5.67 13.45 -22.73
CA SER A 375 5.03 12.18 -22.37
C SER A 375 5.22 11.10 -23.45
N VAL A 376 5.22 11.47 -24.74
CA VAL A 376 5.51 10.53 -25.84
C VAL A 376 6.96 10.03 -25.74
N LEU A 377 7.92 10.94 -25.57
CA LEU A 377 9.33 10.59 -25.45
C LEU A 377 9.62 9.73 -24.21
N SER A 378 9.06 10.06 -23.05
CA SER A 378 9.19 9.26 -21.82
C SER A 378 8.72 7.80 -22.01
N GLY A 379 7.78 7.55 -22.94
CA GLY A 379 7.34 6.20 -23.29
C GLY A 379 8.41 5.34 -23.96
N VAL A 380 9.35 5.98 -24.68
CA VAL A 380 10.41 5.29 -25.45
C VAL A 380 11.80 5.40 -24.84
N VAL A 381 11.96 6.15 -23.74
CA VAL A 381 13.26 6.27 -23.06
C VAL A 381 13.80 4.86 -22.75
N PRO A 382 15.04 4.57 -23.15
CA PRO A 382 15.67 3.30 -22.84
C PRO A 382 16.12 3.31 -21.38
N LEU A 383 15.28 2.74 -20.53
CA LEU A 383 15.55 2.60 -19.10
C LEU A 383 16.39 1.33 -18.87
N ALA A 384 17.47 1.43 -18.08
CA ALA A 384 18.19 0.25 -17.59
C ALA A 384 17.32 -0.56 -16.61
N ALA A 385 17.79 -1.75 -16.19
CA ALA A 385 17.08 -2.53 -15.19
C ALA A 385 16.83 -1.67 -13.93
N PRO A 386 15.61 -1.71 -13.35
CA PRO A 386 15.30 -0.98 -12.13
C PRO A 386 16.19 -1.45 -10.99
N VAL A 387 16.94 -0.50 -10.42
CA VAL A 387 17.67 -0.65 -9.17
C VAL A 387 16.96 0.24 -8.14
N HIS A 388 16.81 -0.25 -6.91
CA HIS A 388 16.29 0.58 -5.84
C HIS A 388 17.34 1.65 -5.52
N ARG A 389 16.98 2.93 -5.62
CA ARG A 389 17.86 4.04 -5.26
C ARG A 389 17.35 4.68 -3.98
N GLY A 390 18.27 4.95 -3.05
CA GLY A 390 18.08 6.01 -2.06
C GLY A 390 17.15 5.72 -0.88
N ALA A 391 16.92 4.47 -0.50
CA ALA A 391 16.60 4.18 0.89
C ALA A 391 17.92 3.91 1.61
N ALA A 392 18.18 4.53 2.76
CA ALA A 392 19.23 4.03 3.65
C ALA A 392 18.91 2.56 3.98
N ASP A 393 19.91 1.70 4.22
CA ASP A 393 19.66 0.28 4.54
C ASP A 393 18.62 0.12 5.67
N ALA A 394 18.63 1.04 6.64
CA ALA A 394 17.67 1.09 7.75
C ALA A 394 16.22 1.45 7.34
N GLU A 395 16.05 2.22 6.28
CA GLU A 395 14.74 2.59 5.72
C GLU A 395 14.21 1.45 4.84
N HIS A 396 15.08 0.77 4.08
CA HIS A 396 14.70 -0.34 3.22
C HIS A 396 14.03 -1.49 4.00
N ASP A 397 14.48 -1.76 5.22
CA ASP A 397 13.94 -2.79 6.11
C ASP A 397 12.52 -2.51 6.64
N THR A 398 12.03 -1.26 6.53
CA THR A 398 10.68 -0.87 6.97
C THR A 398 9.72 -0.59 5.81
N LEU A 399 10.22 -0.49 4.56
CA LEU A 399 9.40 -0.25 3.38
C LEU A 399 8.42 -1.40 3.13
N ASP A 400 7.17 -1.02 2.90
CA ASP A 400 6.12 -1.95 2.55
C ASP A 400 5.13 -1.31 1.57
N ALA A 401 5.26 -1.72 0.31
CA ALA A 401 4.44 -1.23 -0.77
C ALA A 401 2.97 -1.65 -0.63
N ALA A 402 2.65 -2.74 0.09
CA ALA A 402 1.29 -3.24 0.26
C ALA A 402 1.11 -3.92 1.64
N PRO A 403 1.07 -3.15 2.74
CA PRO A 403 1.20 -3.67 4.10
C PRO A 403 0.15 -4.69 4.50
N LEU A 404 -1.12 -4.44 4.17
CA LEU A 404 -2.21 -5.35 4.51
C LEU A 404 -2.14 -6.66 3.70
N ALA A 405 -1.70 -6.59 2.44
CA ALA A 405 -1.50 -7.78 1.61
C ALA A 405 -0.32 -8.62 2.11
N ALA A 406 0.76 -7.98 2.51
CA ALA A 406 1.91 -8.64 3.13
C ALA A 406 1.55 -9.28 4.48
N LEU A 407 0.78 -8.58 5.32
CA LEU A 407 0.24 -9.14 6.57
C LEU A 407 -0.62 -10.38 6.30
N ALA A 408 -1.55 -10.29 5.35
CA ALA A 408 -2.44 -11.39 4.99
C ALA A 408 -1.66 -12.63 4.51
N ARG A 409 -0.61 -12.42 3.71
CA ARG A 409 0.27 -13.49 3.21
C ARG A 409 1.04 -14.18 4.33
N ASP A 410 1.59 -13.41 5.25
CA ASP A 410 2.58 -13.92 6.21
C ASP A 410 1.95 -14.41 7.52
N LEU A 411 0.91 -13.74 8.00
CA LEU A 411 0.29 -14.00 9.30
C LEU A 411 -1.22 -14.28 9.21
N GLY A 412 -1.86 -13.92 8.10
CA GLY A 412 -3.32 -13.93 7.92
C GLY A 412 -3.96 -12.60 8.29
N LEU A 413 -5.25 -12.46 8.00
CA LEU A 413 -6.01 -11.25 8.34
C LEU A 413 -6.41 -11.23 9.82
N PRO A 414 -6.39 -10.06 10.49
CA PRO A 414 -6.85 -9.95 11.86
C PRO A 414 -8.36 -10.13 11.98
N GLN A 415 -8.79 -10.71 13.09
CA GLN A 415 -10.21 -10.78 13.44
C GLN A 415 -10.70 -9.38 13.84
N VAL A 416 -11.70 -8.87 13.13
CA VAL A 416 -12.29 -7.56 13.46
C VAL A 416 -13.18 -7.73 14.69
N ARG A 417 -12.78 -7.11 15.80
CA ARG A 417 -13.62 -7.00 16.99
C ARG A 417 -14.54 -5.81 16.78
N VAL A 418 -15.68 -6.03 16.14
CA VAL A 418 -16.80 -5.09 16.25
C VAL A 418 -17.11 -5.00 17.75
N GLU A 419 -16.98 -3.81 18.34
CA GLU A 419 -17.22 -3.53 19.75
C GLU A 419 -18.61 -4.04 20.18
N LEU A 420 -18.63 -5.27 20.69
CA LEU A 420 -19.73 -5.80 21.48
C LEU A 420 -19.43 -5.42 22.94
N GLU A 421 -19.41 -4.11 23.23
CA GLU A 421 -19.14 -3.57 24.57
C GLU A 421 -20.05 -4.15 25.67
N ARG A 422 -21.21 -4.74 25.32
CA ARG A 422 -22.14 -5.33 26.29
C ARG A 422 -21.75 -6.70 26.85
N ALA A 423 -20.79 -7.44 26.26
CA ALA A 423 -20.47 -8.79 26.74
C ALA A 423 -19.29 -8.84 27.73
N VAL A 424 -18.43 -7.82 27.77
CA VAL A 424 -17.25 -7.81 28.65
C VAL A 424 -17.60 -7.35 30.07
N GLU A 425 -18.53 -6.39 30.23
CA GLU A 425 -19.00 -5.96 31.56
C GLU A 425 -19.70 -7.07 32.35
N GLY A 426 -20.37 -8.02 31.69
CA GLY A 426 -20.98 -9.19 32.34
C GLY A 426 -19.96 -10.25 32.81
N ARG A 427 -18.80 -10.33 32.16
CA ARG A 427 -17.78 -11.36 32.45
C ARG A 427 -16.69 -10.85 33.40
N THR A 428 -16.41 -9.54 33.43
CA THR A 428 -15.51 -8.94 34.42
C THR A 428 -16.13 -8.86 35.81
N ARG A 429 -17.45 -8.59 35.93
CA ARG A 429 -18.14 -8.58 37.24
C ARG A 429 -18.16 -9.94 37.94
N THR A 430 -18.19 -11.04 37.19
CA THR A 430 -18.16 -12.40 37.77
C THR A 430 -16.73 -12.85 38.09
N ALA A 431 -15.74 -12.43 37.30
CA ALA A 431 -14.33 -12.72 37.57
C ALA A 431 -13.78 -11.93 38.78
N THR A 432 -14.13 -10.64 38.94
CA THR A 432 -13.67 -9.84 40.08
C THR A 432 -14.28 -10.26 41.41
N MET A 433 -15.53 -10.76 41.43
CA MET A 433 -16.17 -11.23 42.66
C MET A 433 -15.52 -12.52 43.20
N LEU A 434 -14.94 -13.36 42.32
CA LEU A 434 -14.24 -14.59 42.70
C LEU A 434 -12.73 -14.41 42.96
N GLU A 435 -12.08 -13.40 42.38
CA GLU A 435 -10.68 -13.07 42.69
C GLU A 435 -10.50 -12.53 44.11
N TRP A 436 -11.52 -11.91 44.71
CA TRP A 436 -11.52 -11.46 46.11
C TRP A 436 -11.56 -12.60 47.13
N LEU A 437 -11.98 -13.81 46.74
CA LEU A 437 -11.81 -15.00 47.57
C LEU A 437 -10.37 -15.50 47.46
N ASP A 438 -9.44 -14.88 48.16
CA ASP A 438 -8.08 -15.42 48.31
C ASP A 438 -8.16 -16.84 48.92
N VAL A 439 -7.34 -17.75 48.39
CA VAL A 439 -7.16 -19.12 48.90
C VAL A 439 -6.85 -19.10 50.40
N ARG A 440 -6.12 -18.07 50.85
CA ARG A 440 -5.80 -17.84 52.27
C ARG A 440 -7.05 -17.58 53.11
N TRP A 441 -8.01 -16.81 52.62
CA TRP A 441 -9.26 -16.50 53.32
C TRP A 441 -10.20 -17.70 53.36
N LEU A 442 -10.28 -18.48 52.27
CA LEU A 442 -11.04 -19.73 52.24
C LEU A 442 -10.48 -20.75 53.23
N LEU A 443 -9.15 -20.89 53.28
CA LEU A 443 -8.48 -21.80 54.22
C LEU A 443 -8.66 -21.33 55.67
N LEU A 444 -8.55 -20.03 55.93
CA LEU A 444 -8.82 -19.44 57.25
C LEU A 444 -10.26 -19.71 57.70
N ALA A 445 -11.25 -19.53 56.81
CA ALA A 445 -12.65 -19.78 57.10
C ALA A 445 -12.92 -21.26 57.41
N ILE A 446 -12.28 -22.18 56.68
CA ILE A 446 -12.34 -23.63 56.96
C ILE A 446 -11.76 -23.93 58.35
N VAL A 447 -10.58 -23.41 58.67
CA VAL A 447 -9.92 -23.62 59.98
C VAL A 447 -10.78 -23.05 61.12
N LEU A 448 -11.29 -21.82 60.96
CA LEU A 448 -12.19 -21.20 61.95
C LEU A 448 -13.47 -22.03 62.15
N SER A 449 -14.06 -22.55 61.07
CA SER A 449 -15.24 -23.41 61.17
C SER A 449 -14.95 -24.72 61.92
N LEU A 450 -13.77 -25.31 61.70
CA LEU A 450 -13.33 -26.53 62.38
C LEU A 450 -13.11 -26.28 63.88
N VAL A 451 -12.38 -25.21 64.22
CA VAL A 451 -12.10 -24.82 65.62
C VAL A 451 -13.40 -24.50 66.36
N ALA A 452 -14.29 -23.73 65.76
CA ALA A 452 -15.58 -23.41 66.37
C ALA A 452 -16.49 -24.65 66.50
N SER A 453 -16.45 -25.58 65.53
CA SER A 453 -17.17 -26.86 65.67
C SER A 453 -16.61 -27.74 66.81
N TRP A 454 -15.32 -27.63 67.08
CA TRP A 454 -14.64 -28.39 68.13
C TRP A 454 -14.92 -27.80 69.52
N THR A 455 -14.88 -26.46 69.66
CA THR A 455 -15.23 -25.80 70.92
C THR A 455 -16.70 -26.03 71.29
N LEU A 456 -17.62 -25.96 70.32
CA LEU A 456 -19.05 -26.29 70.51
C LEU A 456 -19.27 -27.75 70.94
N ARG A 457 -18.48 -28.69 70.41
CA ARG A 457 -18.52 -30.10 70.84
C ARG A 457 -17.98 -30.29 72.26
N ARG A 458 -16.91 -29.58 72.62
CA ARG A 458 -16.32 -29.66 73.97
C ARG A 458 -17.23 -29.05 75.04
N TRP A 459 -17.93 -27.98 74.73
CA TRP A 459 -18.92 -27.37 75.63
C TRP A 459 -20.14 -28.28 75.87
N ARG A 460 -20.55 -29.07 74.87
CA ARG A 460 -21.58 -30.12 75.04
C ARG A 460 -21.16 -31.29 75.93
N GLY A 461 -19.85 -31.53 76.10
CA GLY A 461 -19.34 -32.61 76.94
C GLY A 461 -19.10 -32.20 78.41
N LEU A 462 -19.29 -30.92 78.74
CA LEU A 462 -19.11 -30.36 80.08
C LEU A 462 -20.42 -29.92 80.74
N ALA A 463 -21.54 -29.95 80.01
CA ALA A 463 -22.88 -29.60 80.47
C ALA A 463 -23.69 -30.84 80.86
#